data_AF-A0AB35FJZ2-F1
#
_entry.id   AF-A0AB35FJZ2-F1
#
_cell.length_a   1.000
_cell.length_b   1.000
_cell.length_c   1.000
_cell.angle_alpha   90.00
_cell.angle_beta   90.00
_cell.angle_gamma   90.00
#
_symmetry.space_group_name_H-M   'P 1'
#
loop_
_entity.id
_entity.type
_entity.pdbx_description
1 polymer ?
#
loop_
_entity_poly.entity_id
_entity_poly.type
_entity_poly.pdbx_seq_one_letter_code
_entity_poly.pdbx_strand_id
1 'polypeptide(L)' 'MNRADFPKLIIRTPPEIKDWLYNRAKENSRSATGELIAILKEIRDRDAGRDEA' A
#
# COMPACT_ATOMS: atom_id res chain seq x y z
N MET A 1 -20.15 1.84 7.69
CA MET A 1 -19.49 0.82 6.85
C MET A 1 -18.71 -0.11 7.76
N ASN A 2 -19.10 -1.37 7.77
CA ASN A 2 -18.36 -2.44 8.43
C ASN A 2 -17.11 -2.78 7.61
N ARG A 3 -16.02 -3.25 8.24
CA ARG A 3 -14.79 -3.64 7.51
C ARG A 3 -15.05 -4.74 6.47
N ALA A 4 -16.09 -5.55 6.68
CA ALA A 4 -16.55 -6.57 5.74
C ALA A 4 -17.14 -6.00 4.44
N ASP A 5 -17.53 -4.72 4.43
CA ASP A 5 -18.19 -4.07 3.28
C ASP A 5 -17.19 -3.59 2.22
N PHE A 6 -15.89 -3.61 2.51
CA PHE A 6 -14.87 -3.20 1.54
C PHE A 6 -14.55 -4.34 0.56
N PRO A 7 -14.63 -4.09 -0.77
CA PRO A 7 -14.24 -5.08 -1.76
C PRO A 7 -12.76 -5.45 -1.58
N LYS A 8 -12.46 -6.74 -1.61
CA LYS A 8 -11.08 -7.24 -1.50
C LYS A 8 -10.39 -7.15 -2.86
N LEU A 9 -9.23 -6.54 -2.89
CA LEU A 9 -8.32 -6.59 -4.02
C LEU A 9 -7.26 -7.68 -3.78
N ILE A 10 -7.20 -8.69 -4.66
CA ILE A 10 -6.19 -9.75 -4.60
C ILE A 10 -5.04 -9.36 -5.52
N ILE A 11 -3.87 -9.09 -4.94
CA ILE A 11 -2.65 -8.75 -5.69
C ILE A 11 -1.73 -9.96 -5.67
N ARG A 12 -1.32 -10.41 -6.86
CA ARG A 12 -0.29 -11.45 -7.02
C ARG A 12 1.06 -10.76 -7.16
N THR A 13 1.96 -11.04 -6.23
CA THR A 13 3.33 -10.51 -6.24
C THR A 13 4.32 -11.67 -6.14
N PRO A 14 5.55 -11.48 -6.65
CA PRO A 14 6.65 -12.37 -6.32
C PRO A 14 6.87 -12.46 -4.80
N PRO A 15 7.41 -13.58 -4.27
CA PRO A 15 7.66 -13.76 -2.85
C PRO A 15 8.53 -12.67 -2.23
N GLU A 16 9.58 -12.26 -2.93
CA GLU A 16 10.55 -11.26 -2.45
C GLU A 16 9.92 -9.89 -2.21
N ILE A 17 8.93 -9.50 -3.03
CA ILE A 17 8.20 -8.24 -2.87
C ILE A 17 7.24 -8.33 -1.69
N LYS A 18 6.62 -9.51 -1.50
CA LYS A 18 5.74 -9.75 -0.36
C LYS A 18 6.56 -9.64 0.94
N ASP A 19 7.68 -10.33 1.02
CA ASP A 19 8.54 -10.33 2.21
C ASP A 19 9.08 -8.93 2.53
N TRP A 20 9.53 -8.20 1.50
CA TRP A 20 9.91 -6.79 1.63
C TRP A 20 8.79 -5.93 2.23
N LEU A 21 7.56 -6.06 1.75
CA LEU A 21 6.43 -5.28 2.25
C LEU A 21 6.14 -5.59 3.72
N TYR A 22 6.19 -6.86 4.14
CA TYR A 22 5.96 -7.23 5.54
C TYR A 22 7.05 -6.69 6.47
N ASN A 23 8.32 -6.76 6.05
CA ASN A 23 9.44 -6.24 6.83
C ASN A 23 9.33 -4.72 6.99
N ARG A 24 9.09 -4.00 5.89
CA ARG A 24 8.90 -2.55 5.90
C ARG A 24 7.70 -2.14 6.76
N ALA A 25 6.59 -2.88 6.69
CA ALA A 25 5.41 -2.62 7.52
C ALA A 25 5.73 -2.76 9.02
N LYS A 26 6.54 -3.76 9.39
CA LYS A 26 7.00 -3.96 10.77
C LYS A 26 7.87 -2.80 11.26
N GLU A 27 8.83 -2.36 10.44
CA GLU A 27 9.68 -1.20 10.74
C GLU A 27 8.85 0.07 10.97
N ASN A 28 7.78 0.25 10.18
CA ASN A 28 6.89 1.40 10.26
C ASN A 28 5.74 1.24 11.26
N SER A 29 5.71 0.17 12.07
CA SER A 29 4.64 -0.12 13.04
C SER A 29 3.23 -0.11 12.41
N ARG A 30 3.11 -0.66 11.19
CA ARG A 30 1.87 -0.72 10.40
C ARG A 30 1.52 -2.16 10.05
N SER A 31 0.26 -2.38 9.67
CA SER A 31 -0.13 -3.60 8.97
C SER A 31 0.40 -3.57 7.53
N ALA A 32 0.60 -4.74 6.92
CA ALA A 32 1.03 -4.83 5.51
C ALA A 32 0.05 -4.08 4.56
N THR A 33 -1.25 -4.19 4.79
CA THR A 33 -2.26 -3.41 4.06
C THR A 33 -2.09 -1.91 4.31
N GLY A 34 -1.87 -1.48 5.55
CA GLY A 34 -1.69 -0.07 5.89
C GLY A 34 -0.45 0.53 5.22
N GLU A 35 0.65 -0.23 5.20
CA GLU A 35 1.88 0.18 4.52
C GLU A 35 1.71 0.23 3.00
N LEU A 36 1.04 -0.76 2.40
CA LEU A 36 0.72 -0.75 0.97
C LEU A 36 -0.11 0.48 0.59
N ILE A 37 -1.14 0.80 1.38
CA ILE A 37 -1.98 1.99 1.14
C ILE A 37 -1.17 3.28 1.29
N ALA A 38 -0.22 3.34 2.23
CA ALA A 38 0.66 4.50 2.38
C ALA A 38 1.52 4.72 1.14
N ILE A 39 2.16 3.65 0.63
CA ILE A 39 2.95 3.69 -0.61
C ILE A 39 2.09 4.14 -1.81
N LEU A 40 0.90 3.57 -1.95
CA LEU A 40 -0.01 3.92 -3.06
C LEU A 40 -0.48 5.39 -2.99
N LYS A 41 -0.75 5.92 -1.79
CA LYS A 41 -1.09 7.33 -1.61
C LYS A 41 0.08 8.24 -1.98
N GLU A 42 1.28 7.92 -1.52
CA GLU A 42 2.49 8.68 -1.82
C GLU A 42 2.74 8.77 -3.34
N ILE A 43 2.61 7.64 -4.05
CA ILE A 43 2.75 7.61 -5.51
C ILE A 43 1.66 8.44 -6.19
N ARG A 44 0.39 8.25 -5.80
CA ARG A 44 -0.74 9.02 -6.34
C ARG A 44 -0.55 10.53 -6.14
N ASP A 45 -0.17 10.95 -4.94
CA ASP A 45 -0.02 12.37 -4.60
C ASP A 45 1.17 12.99 -5.36
N ARG A 46 2.24 12.22 -5.57
CA ARG A 46 3.37 12.61 -6.43
C ARG A 46 2.97 12.77 -7.89
N ASP A 47 2.14 11.87 -8.41
CA ASP A 47 1.71 11.92 -9.81
C ASP A 47 0.72 13.09 -10.03
N ALA A 48 -0.20 13.34 -9.09
CA ALA A 48 -1.11 14.49 -9.15
C ALA A 48 -0.37 15.84 -9.13
N GLY A 49 0.70 15.96 -8.34
CA GLY A 49 1.52 17.18 -8.32
C GLY A 49 2.43 17.36 -9.55
N ARG A 50 2.58 16.36 -10.41
CA ARG A 50 3.34 16.47 -11.67
C ARG A 50 2.51 17.05 -12.82
N ASP A 51 1.18 16.91 -12.77
CA ASP A 51 0.30 17.43 -13.81
C ASP A 51 0.07 18.96 -13.67
N GLU A 52 0.52 19.57 -12.57
CA GLU A 52 0.42 21.01 -12.29
C GLU A 52 1.73 21.80 -12.52
N ALA A 53 2.80 21.16 -13.01
CA ALA A 53 4.14 21.75 -13.18
C ALA A 53 4.58 21.89 -14.65
#